data_AF-A0A1R1C2S3-F1
#
_entry.id   AF-A0A1R1C2S3-F1
#
_cell.length_a   1.000
_cell.length_b   1.000
_cell.length_c   1.000
_cell.angle_alpha   90.00
_cell.angle_beta   90.00
_cell.angle_gamma   90.00
#
_symmetry.space_group_name_H-M   'P 1'
#
loop_
_entity.id
_entity.type
_entity.pdbx_description
1 polymer ?
#
loop_
_entity_poly.entity_id
_entity_poly.type
_entity_poly.pdbx_seq_one_letter_code
_entity_poly.pdbx_strand_id
1 'polypeptide(L)'
;MPDKQEFLNYAESDYFEKTPQLDNLYTYILQHLCRDKLLVESLVDDIQLACSMEEPIAAIMDEFERRNIRFNTKEQLQAIVPLIIDVYNHTRIWSNRGHTPAELGSSSSQKTNNNNVIYLDQQAVSVKVGRNEPCPCGSGKKYKKCCGQ
;
A
#
# COMPACT_ATOMS: atom_id res chain seq x y z
N MET A 1 -17.93 4.19 -11.39
CA MET A 1 -17.23 5.27 -12.11
C MET A 1 -17.46 6.54 -11.31
N PRO A 2 -16.42 7.31 -10.98
CA PRO A 2 -16.56 8.54 -10.18
C PRO A 2 -17.50 9.55 -10.85
N ASP A 3 -17.99 10.51 -10.09
CA ASP A 3 -18.80 11.60 -10.64
C ASP A 3 -18.00 12.44 -11.64
N LYS A 4 -18.70 13.14 -12.55
CA LYS A 4 -18.05 14.00 -13.56
C LYS A 4 -17.14 15.06 -12.94
N GLN A 5 -17.53 15.68 -11.82
CA GLN A 5 -16.71 16.70 -11.17
C GLN A 5 -15.45 16.09 -10.57
N GLU A 6 -15.58 14.94 -9.91
CA GLU A 6 -14.45 14.20 -9.35
C GLU A 6 -13.49 13.73 -10.45
N PHE A 7 -14.02 13.25 -11.58
CA PHE A 7 -13.22 12.83 -12.74
C PHE A 7 -12.38 13.98 -13.33
N LEU A 8 -12.91 15.21 -13.35
CA LEU A 8 -12.18 16.36 -13.87
C LEU A 8 -10.93 16.70 -13.04
N ASN A 9 -10.91 16.37 -11.75
CA ASN A 9 -9.75 16.62 -10.90
C ASN A 9 -8.52 15.83 -11.36
N TYR A 10 -8.71 14.63 -11.93
CA TYR A 10 -7.63 13.80 -12.47
C TYR A 10 -7.00 14.36 -13.76
N ALA A 11 -7.54 15.45 -14.32
CA ALA A 11 -6.88 16.16 -15.42
C ALA A 11 -5.67 16.97 -14.95
N GLU A 12 -5.62 17.34 -13.66
CA GLU A 12 -4.48 18.00 -13.06
C GLU A 12 -3.38 16.96 -12.78
N SER A 13 -2.17 17.22 -13.27
CA SER A 13 -1.04 16.25 -13.18
C SER A 13 -0.65 15.91 -11.75
N ASP A 14 -0.90 16.83 -10.82
CA ASP A 14 -0.46 16.75 -9.44
C ASP A 14 -1.61 16.35 -8.50
N TYR A 15 -2.79 16.03 -9.06
CA TYR A 15 -3.93 15.62 -8.27
C TYR A 15 -3.84 14.16 -7.85
N PHE A 16 -4.08 13.93 -6.56
CA PHE A 16 -4.37 12.62 -5.99
C PHE A 16 -5.60 12.70 -5.09
N GLU A 17 -6.22 11.55 -4.85
CA GLU A 17 -7.40 11.43 -4.00
C GLU A 17 -7.03 11.73 -2.53
N LYS A 18 -7.65 12.76 -1.95
CA LYS A 18 -7.50 13.05 -0.51
C LYS A 18 -8.36 12.10 0.31
N THR A 19 -7.69 11.20 1.02
CA THR A 19 -8.34 10.18 1.84
C THR A 19 -8.28 10.53 3.33
N PRO A 20 -9.25 10.07 4.16
CA PRO A 20 -9.18 10.24 5.60
C PRO A 20 -7.92 9.64 6.24
N GLN A 21 -7.34 8.61 5.61
CA GLN A 21 -6.11 7.97 6.06
C GLN A 21 -4.89 8.92 5.93
N LEU A 22 -4.84 9.71 4.85
CA LEU A 22 -3.82 10.74 4.68
C LEU A 22 -4.00 11.86 5.72
N ASP A 23 -5.23 12.29 6.00
CA ASP A 23 -5.51 13.29 7.03
C ASP A 23 -5.10 12.81 8.44
N ASN A 24 -5.32 11.52 8.74
CA ASN A 24 -4.90 10.90 10.00
C ASN A 24 -3.37 10.87 10.12
N LEU A 25 -2.68 10.47 9.05
CA LEU A 25 -1.20 10.46 9.00
C LEU A 25 -0.66 11.89 9.17
N TYR A 26 -1.19 12.84 8.41
CA TYR A 26 -0.86 14.26 8.51
C TYR A 26 -0.99 14.77 9.94
N THR A 27 -2.14 14.53 10.56
CA THR A 27 -2.44 14.99 11.92
C THR A 27 -1.46 14.41 12.94
N TYR A 28 -1.15 13.11 12.82
CA TYR A 28 -0.19 12.46 13.71
C TYR A 28 1.21 13.06 13.58
N ILE A 29 1.71 13.22 12.35
CA ILE A 29 3.05 13.78 12.10
C ILE A 29 3.09 15.22 12.63
N LEU A 30 2.05 16.03 12.37
CA LEU A 30 1.99 17.42 12.79
C LEU A 30 2.02 17.59 14.33
N GLN A 31 1.37 16.68 15.04
CA GLN A 31 1.24 16.74 16.49
C GLN A 31 2.46 16.16 17.22
N HIS A 32 3.04 15.08 16.70
CA HIS A 32 4.00 14.28 17.45
C HIS A 32 5.44 14.28 16.90
N LEU A 33 5.65 14.69 15.65
CA LEU A 33 6.96 14.58 14.98
C LEU A 33 7.50 15.92 14.50
N CYS A 34 6.69 16.72 13.81
CA CYS A 34 7.11 17.99 13.23
C CYS A 34 5.99 19.02 13.28
N ARG A 35 6.27 20.26 13.69
CA ARG A 35 5.25 21.34 13.76
C ARG A 35 5.16 22.19 12.50
N ASP A 36 6.03 21.97 11.54
CA ASP A 36 6.06 22.72 10.28
C ASP A 36 5.02 22.14 9.31
N LYS A 37 3.93 22.88 9.11
CA LYS A 37 2.80 22.43 8.28
C LYS A 37 3.19 22.16 6.84
N LEU A 38 3.98 23.04 6.22
CA LEU A 38 4.33 22.92 4.80
C LEU A 38 5.24 21.71 4.56
N LEU A 39 6.15 21.45 5.50
CA LEU A 39 7.01 20.28 5.45
C LEU A 39 6.20 18.99 5.62
N VAL A 40 5.22 18.98 6.51
CA VAL A 40 4.34 17.81 6.71
C VAL A 40 3.42 17.60 5.50
N GLU A 41 2.88 18.66 4.90
CA GLU A 41 2.11 18.57 3.64
C GLU A 41 2.95 17.91 2.54
N SER A 42 4.16 18.45 2.26
CA SER A 42 5.05 17.86 1.26
C SER A 42 5.44 16.41 1.57
N LEU A 43 5.64 16.06 2.84
CA LEU A 43 5.95 14.68 3.22
C LEU A 43 4.76 13.74 2.96
N VAL A 44 3.54 14.15 3.32
CA VAL A 44 2.35 13.32 3.12
C VAL A 44 2.08 13.11 1.63
N ASP A 45 2.30 14.13 0.80
CA ASP A 45 2.21 14.03 -0.67
C ASP A 45 3.21 13.00 -1.22
N ASP A 46 4.47 13.04 -0.78
CA ASP A 46 5.50 12.08 -1.19
C ASP A 46 5.21 10.65 -0.70
N ILE A 47 4.66 10.50 0.51
CA ILE A 47 4.22 9.20 1.03
C ILE A 47 3.07 8.64 0.17
N GLN A 48 2.10 9.48 -0.19
CA GLN A 48 1.00 9.09 -1.07
C GLN A 48 1.54 8.62 -2.42
N LEU A 49 2.47 9.38 -3.01
CA LEU A 49 3.11 9.03 -4.28
C LEU A 49 3.86 7.70 -4.18
N ALA A 50 4.67 7.53 -3.13
CA ALA A 50 5.38 6.28 -2.87
C ALA A 50 4.44 5.08 -2.74
N CYS A 51 3.32 5.24 -2.02
CA CYS A 51 2.28 4.21 -1.93
C CYS A 51 1.64 3.91 -3.29
N SER A 52 1.37 4.93 -4.10
CA SER A 52 0.77 4.77 -5.44
C SER A 52 1.67 4.01 -6.41
N MET A 53 2.97 4.12 -6.22
CA MET A 53 4.03 3.45 -6.99
C MET A 53 4.44 2.10 -6.40
N GLU A 54 3.80 1.67 -5.31
CA GLU A 54 4.11 0.40 -4.64
C GLU A 54 5.56 0.32 -4.12
N GLU A 55 6.12 1.47 -3.73
CA GLU A 55 7.46 1.56 -3.15
C GLU A 55 7.51 0.83 -1.80
N PRO A 56 8.66 0.21 -1.45
CA PRO A 56 8.81 -0.47 -0.17
C PRO A 56 8.74 0.54 0.99
N ILE A 57 8.29 0.09 2.16
CA ILE A 57 8.21 0.94 3.36
C ILE A 57 9.56 1.58 3.73
N ALA A 58 10.68 0.94 3.37
CA ALA A 58 12.01 1.52 3.55
C ALA A 58 12.17 2.86 2.81
N ALA A 59 11.69 2.96 1.57
CA ALA A 59 11.73 4.21 0.80
C ALA A 59 10.84 5.29 1.45
N ILE A 60 9.68 4.90 1.98
CA ILE A 60 8.82 5.80 2.76
C ILE A 60 9.55 6.30 4.02
N MET A 61 10.28 5.43 4.73
CA MET A 61 11.06 5.81 5.90
C MET A 61 12.22 6.75 5.55
N ASP A 62 12.85 6.55 4.39
CA ASP A 62 13.90 7.45 3.89
C ASP A 62 13.38 8.88 3.69
N GLU A 63 12.10 9.07 3.34
CA GLU A 63 11.52 10.41 3.19
C GLU A 63 11.42 11.18 4.51
N PHE A 64 11.25 10.48 5.64
CA PHE A 64 11.35 11.08 6.97
C PHE A 64 12.80 11.50 7.28
N GLU A 65 13.77 10.63 6.97
CA GLU A 65 15.19 10.90 7.21
C GLU A 65 15.70 12.06 6.35
N ARG A 66 15.36 12.10 5.05
CA ARG A 66 15.72 13.19 4.12
C ARG A 66 15.26 14.56 4.63
N ARG A 67 14.11 14.61 5.31
CA ARG A 67 13.53 15.83 5.89
C ARG A 67 13.97 16.09 7.33
N ASN A 68 14.93 15.31 7.85
CA ASN A 68 15.41 15.38 9.22
C ASN A 68 14.31 15.19 10.29
N ILE A 69 13.23 14.47 9.96
CA ILE A 69 12.20 14.09 10.94
C ILE A 69 12.68 12.85 11.67
N ARG A 70 12.96 12.99 12.98
CA ARG A 70 13.50 11.90 13.79
C ARG A 70 12.43 11.23 14.63
N PHE A 71 12.50 9.90 14.67
CA PHE A 71 11.79 9.08 15.63
C PHE A 71 12.66 8.91 16.88
N ASN A 72 12.24 9.48 17.99
CA ASN A 72 12.97 9.43 19.25
C ASN A 72 12.58 8.23 20.11
N THR A 73 11.39 7.66 19.86
CA THR A 73 10.89 6.54 20.65
C THR A 73 10.34 5.41 19.78
N LYS A 74 10.36 4.18 20.32
CA LYS A 74 9.81 3.00 19.66
C LYS A 74 8.30 3.13 19.47
N GLU A 75 7.63 3.79 20.41
CA GLU A 75 6.19 4.03 20.38
C GLU A 75 5.79 4.90 19.20
N GLN A 76 6.62 5.87 18.81
CA GLN A 76 6.39 6.68 17.60
C GLN A 76 6.43 5.82 16.33
N LEU A 77 7.39 4.90 16.24
CA LEU A 77 7.47 3.94 15.14
C LEU A 77 6.27 2.99 15.12
N GLN A 78 5.88 2.47 16.29
CA GLN A 78 4.73 1.59 16.43
C GLN A 78 3.39 2.27 16.11
N ALA A 79 3.30 3.59 16.27
CA ALA A 79 2.12 4.36 15.94
C ALA A 79 2.08 4.77 14.45
N ILE A 80 3.21 5.12 13.84
CA ILE A 80 3.21 5.61 12.45
C ILE A 80 3.14 4.50 11.41
N VAL A 81 3.75 3.34 11.67
CA VAL A 81 3.76 2.22 10.71
C VAL A 81 2.33 1.76 10.36
N PRO A 82 1.40 1.56 11.31
CA PRO A 82 0.00 1.27 10.99
C PRO A 82 -0.67 2.36 10.15
N LEU A 83 -0.39 3.64 10.42
CA LEU A 83 -0.95 4.75 9.64
C LEU A 83 -0.48 4.72 8.18
N ILE A 84 0.81 4.43 7.96
CA ILE A 84 1.37 4.27 6.60
C ILE A 84 0.73 3.07 5.90
N ILE A 85 0.56 1.94 6.59
CA ILE A 85 -0.09 0.75 6.04
C ILE A 85 -1.56 1.05 5.69
N ASP A 86 -2.27 1.80 6.53
CA ASP A 86 -3.64 2.21 6.26
C ASP A 86 -3.73 3.12 5.03
N VAL A 87 -2.81 4.07 4.87
CA VAL A 87 -2.69 4.89 3.66
C VAL A 87 -2.46 4.01 2.43
N TYR A 88 -1.50 3.08 2.49
CA TYR A 88 -1.22 2.15 1.40
C TYR A 88 -2.46 1.34 0.99
N ASN A 89 -3.15 0.75 1.97
CA ASN A 89 -4.33 -0.08 1.72
C ASN A 89 -5.50 0.70 1.11
N HIS A 90 -5.53 2.02 1.29
CA HIS A 90 -6.55 2.91 0.74
C HIS A 90 -6.04 3.77 -0.42
N THR A 91 -4.83 3.52 -0.93
CA THR A 91 -4.29 4.17 -2.12
C THR A 91 -4.60 3.32 -3.35
N ARG A 92 -5.07 3.95 -4.43
CA ARG A 92 -5.29 3.28 -5.71
C ARG A 92 -3.95 3.02 -6.37
N ILE A 93 -3.72 1.79 -6.83
CA ILE A 93 -2.44 1.39 -7.43
C ILE A 93 -2.64 0.79 -8.83
N TRP A 94 -1.63 0.93 -9.68
CA TRP A 94 -1.69 0.49 -11.08
C TRP A 94 -1.82 -1.03 -11.20
N SER A 95 -1.08 -1.79 -10.38
CA SER A 95 -1.14 -3.26 -10.38
C SER A 95 -2.54 -3.80 -10.08
N ASN A 96 -3.35 -3.02 -9.35
CA ASN A 96 -4.73 -3.31 -9.01
C ASN A 96 -5.75 -2.73 -10.01
N ARG A 97 -5.31 -2.27 -11.18
CA ARG A 97 -6.17 -1.65 -12.20
C ARG A 97 -6.96 -0.46 -11.66
N GLY A 98 -6.34 0.31 -10.77
CA GLY A 98 -6.96 1.48 -10.14
C GLY A 98 -7.84 1.17 -8.92
N HIS A 99 -7.90 -0.09 -8.48
CA HIS A 99 -8.51 -0.43 -7.19
C HIS A 99 -7.53 -0.24 -6.03
N THR A 100 -8.04 0.09 -4.86
CA THR A 100 -7.23 0.06 -3.64
C THR A 100 -7.06 -1.40 -3.17
N PRO A 101 -5.98 -1.75 -2.46
CA PRO A 101 -5.86 -3.06 -1.83
C PRO A 101 -7.07 -3.44 -0.94
N ALA A 102 -7.62 -2.47 -0.20
CA ALA A 102 -8.79 -2.68 0.65
C ALA A 102 -10.07 -3.02 -0.15
N GLU A 103 -10.27 -2.40 -1.31
CA GLU A 103 -11.40 -2.71 -2.21
C GLU A 103 -11.34 -4.16 -2.71
N LEU A 104 -10.15 -4.67 -3.04
CA LEU A 104 -9.97 -6.05 -3.52
C LEU A 104 -9.99 -7.08 -2.39
N GLY A 105 -9.57 -6.70 -1.18
CA GLY A 105 -9.47 -7.56 0.00
C GLY A 105 -10.81 -7.87 0.70
N SER A 106 -11.90 -7.19 0.35
CA SER A 106 -13.18 -7.30 1.06
C SER A 106 -13.97 -8.60 0.82
N SER A 107 -13.44 -9.56 0.04
CA SER A 107 -14.06 -10.88 -0.21
C SER A 107 -13.35 -12.06 0.48
N SER A 108 -12.38 -11.82 1.35
CA SER A 108 -11.83 -12.89 2.18
C SER A 108 -11.40 -12.32 3.51
N SER A 109 -11.95 -12.88 4.58
CA SER A 109 -11.47 -12.68 5.94
C SER A 109 -9.95 -12.82 5.99
N GLN A 110 -9.23 -11.71 5.89
CA GLN A 110 -7.89 -11.64 6.43
C GLN A 110 -8.09 -11.70 7.94
N LYS A 111 -8.05 -12.93 8.44
CA LYS A 111 -7.74 -13.23 9.83
C LYS A 111 -6.63 -12.27 10.23
N THR A 112 -6.92 -11.44 11.22
CA THR A 112 -5.92 -10.78 12.05
C THR A 112 -5.05 -11.87 12.66
N ASN A 113 -4.02 -12.30 11.93
CA ASN A 113 -2.87 -12.91 12.55
C ASN A 113 -2.08 -11.77 13.15
N ASN A 114 -2.19 -11.61 14.47
CA ASN A 114 -1.30 -10.82 15.31
C ASN A 114 0.15 -11.26 15.12
N ASN A 115 0.77 -10.87 14.01
CA ASN A 115 2.19 -11.01 13.74
C ASN A 115 2.54 -9.88 12.75
N ASN A 116 3.27 -8.89 13.25
CA ASN A 116 3.99 -7.89 12.45
C ASN A 116 4.96 -8.59 11.48
N VAL A 117 4.44 -9.10 10.37
CA VAL A 117 5.21 -9.63 9.25
C VAL A 117 4.70 -8.89 8.03
N ILE A 118 5.43 -7.82 7.71
CA ILE A 118 5.49 -7.27 6.37
C ILE A 118 5.91 -8.44 5.48
N TYR A 119 5.09 -8.79 4.49
CA TYR A 119 5.52 -9.72 3.46
C TYR A 119 6.62 -9.01 2.66
N LEU A 120 7.87 -9.23 3.05
CA LEU A 120 8.99 -9.12 2.12
C LEU A 120 8.63 -10.01 0.93
N ASP A 121 8.65 -9.39 -0.25
CA ASP A 121 8.89 -9.99 -1.55
C ASP A 121 8.88 -11.53 -1.53
N GLN A 122 7.68 -12.09 -1.51
CA GLN A 122 7.45 -13.25 -2.32
C GLN A 122 6.84 -12.68 -3.58
N GLN A 123 7.68 -12.35 -4.56
CA GLN A 123 7.46 -12.84 -5.91
C GLN A 123 6.66 -14.13 -5.76
N ALA A 124 5.36 -14.05 -6.04
CA ALA A 124 4.63 -15.23 -6.42
C ALA A 124 5.43 -15.71 -7.62
N VAL A 125 6.37 -16.61 -7.36
CA VAL A 125 6.90 -17.50 -8.36
C VAL A 125 5.65 -18.28 -8.74
N SER A 126 4.87 -17.68 -9.64
CA SER A 126 4.05 -18.41 -10.56
C SER A 126 5.07 -19.27 -11.27
N VAL A 127 5.35 -20.43 -10.68
CA VAL A 127 6.02 -21.50 -11.36
C VAL A 127 5.18 -21.62 -12.62
N LYS A 128 5.75 -21.21 -13.76
CA LYS A 128 5.09 -21.29 -15.06
C LYS A 128 4.95 -22.76 -15.36
N VAL A 129 4.01 -23.41 -14.68
CA VAL A 129 3.67 -24.82 -14.83
C VAL A 129 3.14 -24.95 -16.24
N GLY A 130 3.85 -25.72 -17.06
CA GLY A 130 3.42 -25.97 -18.42
C GLY A 130 2.03 -26.60 -18.40
N ARG A 131 1.17 -26.23 -19.36
CA ARG A 131 -0.21 -26.73 -19.45
C ARG A 131 -0.33 -28.27 -19.37
N ASN A 132 0.71 -29.00 -19.78
CA ASN A 132 0.77 -30.46 -19.76
C ASN A 132 1.59 -31.07 -18.60
N GLU A 133 2.18 -30.26 -17.72
CA GLU A 133 2.98 -30.72 -16.57
C GLU A 133 2.11 -31.22 -15.41
N PRO A 134 2.64 -32.05 -14.50
CA PRO A 134 1.93 -32.47 -13.30
C PRO A 134 1.46 -31.27 -12.48
N CYS A 135 0.22 -31.33 -12.02
CA CYS A 135 -0.41 -30.24 -11.30
C CYS A 135 0.20 -30.09 -9.89
N PRO A 136 0.62 -28.88 -9.47
CA PRO A 136 1.28 -28.67 -8.19
C PRO A 136 0.34 -28.86 -6.97
N CYS A 137 -0.97 -29.05 -7.19
CA CYS A 137 -1.93 -29.37 -6.13
C CYS A 137 -1.87 -30.83 -5.64
N GLY A 138 -0.94 -31.64 -6.15
CA GLY A 138 -0.75 -33.03 -5.70
C GLY A 138 -1.80 -34.02 -6.23
N SER A 139 -2.64 -33.63 -7.20
CA SER A 139 -3.70 -34.49 -7.74
C SER A 139 -3.22 -35.60 -8.67
N GLY A 140 -1.93 -35.61 -9.04
CA GLY A 140 -1.36 -36.54 -10.04
C GLY A 140 -1.82 -36.31 -11.48
N LYS A 141 -2.66 -35.30 -11.74
CA LYS A 141 -3.19 -34.97 -13.09
C LYS A 141 -2.34 -33.89 -13.76
N LYS A 142 -2.41 -33.79 -15.10
CA LYS A 142 -1.83 -32.67 -15.85
C LYS A 142 -2.55 -31.36 -15.49
N TYR A 143 -1.82 -30.24 -15.41
CA TYR A 143 -2.34 -28.94 -14.95
C TYR A 143 -3.63 -28.51 -15.66
N LYS A 144 -3.71 -28.62 -17.00
CA LYS A 144 -4.91 -28.30 -17.81
C LYS A 144 -6.17 -29.11 -17.51
N LYS A 145 -6.04 -30.22 -16.79
CA LYS A 145 -7.13 -31.11 -16.41
C LYS A 145 -7.42 -31.06 -14.90
N CYS A 146 -6.85 -30.11 -14.18
CA CYS A 146 -7.02 -29.96 -12.74
C CYS A 146 -7.22 -28.48 -12.36
N CYS A 147 -6.15 -27.76 -12.02
CA CYS A 147 -6.23 -26.37 -11.58
C CYS A 147 -6.23 -25.34 -12.72
N GLY A 148 -5.89 -25.74 -13.95
CA GLY A 148 -5.88 -24.88 -15.13
C GLY A 148 -7.04 -25.15 -16.10
N GLN A 149 -8.24 -25.40 -15.56
CA GLN A 149 -9.48 -25.44 -16.35
C GLN A 149 -10.00 -24.04 -16.64
#